data_AF-A0A6I0EZC8-F1
#
_entry.id   AF-A0A6I0EZC8-F1
#
_cell.length_a   1.000
_cell.length_b   1.000
_cell.length_c   1.000
_cell.angle_alpha   90.00
_cell.angle_beta   90.00
_cell.angle_gamma   90.00
#
_symmetry.space_group_name_H-M   'P 1'
#
loop_
_entity.id
_entity.type
_entity.pdbx_description
1 polymer ?
#
loop_
_entity_poly.entity_id
_entity_poly.type
_entity_poly.pdbx_seq_one_letter_code
_entity_poly.pdbx_strand_id
1 'polypeptide(L)'
;MHIPEKIINKNKEAPWTSIVPVFIFIFWITFTLTYLGVLAYDRLGNSSFDDNTKYSTQELLDRPIAPGVAIYMKTTYSLSQETVVEALERPYDWTGRPFRELLQRFPDREGWQYELKPGQIIFQRTLSTLSPQDATKRHLGIVEGVIAIIIGPPGIYGGVDRLTTIEAQYLPEALRRVAESGWLAWSDEEVLYQILDGMDESNRHYEQDSYDARRIYNDEAF
;
A
#
# COMPACT_ATOMS: atom_id res chain seq x y z
N MET A 1 45.44 -38.33 -57.42
CA MET A 1 44.03 -37.94 -57.43
C MET A 1 43.96 -36.48 -57.02
N HIS A 2 43.77 -35.60 -58.01
CA HIS A 2 43.69 -34.14 -57.85
C HIS A 2 42.26 -33.75 -57.48
N ILE A 3 42.09 -32.89 -56.48
CA ILE A 3 40.85 -32.13 -56.29
C ILE A 3 41.22 -30.64 -56.25
N PRO A 4 40.70 -29.82 -57.17
CA PRO A 4 41.15 -28.46 -57.37
C PRO A 4 40.27 -27.39 -56.71
N GLU A 5 40.85 -26.18 -56.71
CA GLU A 5 40.23 -24.87 -56.89
C GLU A 5 39.43 -24.21 -55.74
N LYS A 6 40.16 -23.32 -55.06
CA LYS A 6 39.67 -22.13 -54.37
C LYS A 6 38.83 -21.25 -55.31
N ILE A 7 37.54 -21.12 -55.03
CA ILE A 7 36.68 -20.09 -55.60
C ILE A 7 36.83 -18.83 -54.73
N ILE A 8 37.51 -17.82 -55.27
CA ILE A 8 37.63 -16.48 -54.68
C ILE A 8 36.32 -15.74 -54.99
N ASN A 9 35.46 -15.60 -53.98
CA ASN A 9 34.19 -14.89 -54.11
C ASN A 9 34.42 -13.39 -53.91
N LYS A 10 34.42 -12.62 -55.01
CA LYS A 10 34.58 -11.17 -55.03
C LYS A 10 33.25 -10.53 -54.60
N ASN A 11 33.15 -10.21 -53.31
CA ASN A 11 31.96 -9.62 -52.71
C ASN A 11 31.74 -8.22 -53.34
N LYS A 12 30.72 -8.09 -54.19
CA LYS A 12 30.25 -6.79 -54.70
C LYS A 12 29.56 -6.10 -53.54
N GLU A 13 30.16 -5.04 -52.99
CA GLU A 13 29.49 -4.19 -52.02
C GLU A 13 28.20 -3.65 -52.65
N ALA A 14 27.08 -4.09 -52.09
CA ALA A 14 25.76 -3.76 -52.60
C ALA A 14 25.41 -2.30 -52.20
N PRO A 15 24.77 -1.51 -53.09
CA PRO A 15 24.54 -0.07 -52.93
C PRO A 15 23.56 0.33 -51.80
N TRP A 16 23.21 -0.59 -50.91
CA TRP A 16 22.20 -0.42 -49.86
C TRP A 16 22.67 0.44 -48.68
N THR A 17 23.96 0.75 -48.57
CA THR A 17 24.52 1.58 -47.49
C THR A 17 24.05 3.04 -47.52
N SER A 18 23.52 3.52 -48.65
CA SER A 18 23.10 4.92 -48.80
C SER A 18 21.66 5.20 -48.34
N ILE A 19 20.80 4.17 -48.22
CA ILE A 19 19.37 4.35 -47.89
C ILE A 19 19.09 4.20 -46.38
N VAL A 20 19.97 3.49 -45.66
CA VAL A 20 19.89 3.30 -44.20
C VAL A 20 19.68 4.60 -43.40
N PRO A 21 20.41 5.72 -43.64
CA PRO A 21 20.21 6.94 -42.86
C PRO A 21 18.82 7.57 -43.07
N VAL A 22 18.22 7.39 -44.24
CA VAL A 22 16.88 7.92 -44.55
C VAL A 22 15.81 7.19 -43.74
N PHE A 23 15.90 5.86 -43.65
CA PHE A 23 14.96 5.07 -42.85
C PHE A 23 15.08 5.35 -41.35
N ILE A 24 16.30 5.55 -40.85
CA ILE A 24 16.52 5.94 -39.46
C ILE A 24 15.85 7.29 -39.18
N PHE A 25 16.01 8.27 -40.07
CA PHE A 25 15.41 9.60 -39.90
C PHE A 25 13.87 9.55 -39.92
N ILE A 26 13.28 8.80 -40.85
CA ILE A 26 11.82 8.60 -40.91
C ILE A 26 11.31 7.94 -39.63
N PHE A 27 12.03 6.94 -39.11
CA PHE A 27 11.66 6.27 -37.85
C PHE A 27 11.66 7.23 -36.65
N TRP A 28 12.64 8.12 -36.53
CA TRP A 28 12.67 9.11 -35.45
C TRP A 28 11.52 10.12 -35.55
N ILE A 29 11.14 10.54 -36.77
CA ILE A 29 10.00 11.45 -36.96
C ILE A 29 8.69 10.77 -36.57
N THR A 30 8.45 9.55 -37.02
CA THR A 30 7.20 8.84 -36.69
C THR A 30 7.11 8.52 -35.20
N PHE A 31 8.23 8.13 -34.58
CA PHE A 31 8.29 7.87 -33.14
C PHE A 31 8.02 9.14 -32.31
N THR A 32 8.65 10.26 -32.64
CA THR A 32 8.42 11.53 -31.94
C THR A 32 7.01 12.06 -32.12
N LEU A 33 6.43 11.95 -33.32
CA LEU A 33 5.05 12.35 -33.58
C LEU A 33 4.05 11.52 -32.76
N THR A 34 4.27 10.20 -32.68
CA THR A 34 3.43 9.29 -31.88
C THR A 34 3.54 9.62 -30.39
N TYR A 35 4.76 9.83 -29.91
CA TYR A 35 5.02 10.18 -28.51
C TYR A 35 4.38 11.53 -28.12
N LEU A 36 4.48 12.54 -28.99
CA LEU A 36 3.80 13.83 -28.82
C LEU A 36 2.28 13.68 -28.84
N GLY A 37 1.74 12.80 -29.69
CA GLY A 37 0.31 12.49 -29.72
C GLY A 37 -0.19 11.90 -28.40
N VAL A 38 0.55 10.97 -27.81
CA VAL A 38 0.22 10.39 -26.50
C VAL A 38 0.27 11.46 -25.39
N LEU A 39 1.32 12.29 -25.37
CA LEU A 39 1.41 13.39 -24.40
C LEU A 39 0.31 14.44 -24.56
N ALA A 40 -0.06 14.79 -25.80
CA ALA A 40 -1.14 15.73 -26.06
C ALA A 40 -2.49 15.13 -25.66
N TYR A 41 -2.72 13.84 -25.91
CA TYR A 41 -3.92 13.13 -25.50
C TYR A 41 -4.06 13.08 -23.98
N ASP A 42 -2.99 12.73 -23.26
CA ASP A 42 -2.98 12.68 -21.80
C ASP A 42 -3.20 14.09 -21.19
N ARG A 43 -2.60 15.12 -21.79
CA ARG A 43 -2.78 16.51 -21.36
C ARG A 43 -4.20 17.04 -21.62
N LEU A 44 -4.80 16.72 -22.77
CA LEU A 44 -6.16 17.14 -23.13
C LEU A 44 -7.23 16.36 -22.35
N GLY A 45 -6.97 15.10 -22.00
CA GLY A 45 -7.84 14.29 -21.14
C GLY A 45 -7.98 14.88 -19.73
N ASN A 46 -6.91 15.48 -19.20
CA ASN A 46 -6.93 16.11 -17.88
C ASN A 46 -7.43 17.56 -17.86
N SER A 47 -7.54 18.26 -19.00
CA SER A 47 -7.93 19.69 -19.03
C SER A 47 -9.37 19.95 -19.45
N SER A 48 -10.20 18.93 -19.69
CA SER A 48 -11.51 19.10 -20.33
C SER A 48 -12.75 18.95 -19.41
N PHE A 49 -12.61 19.07 -18.08
CA PHE A 49 -13.76 18.92 -17.18
C PHE A 49 -14.01 20.04 -16.16
N ASP A 50 -13.34 21.18 -16.27
CA ASP A 50 -13.50 22.29 -15.30
C ASP A 50 -14.30 23.51 -15.80
N ASP A 51 -14.84 23.50 -17.01
CA ASP A 51 -15.39 24.75 -17.57
C ASP A 51 -16.72 24.57 -18.32
N ASN A 52 -17.84 24.58 -17.57
CA ASN A 52 -19.17 25.16 -17.94
C ASN A 52 -20.34 24.63 -17.09
N THR A 53 -20.27 24.78 -15.77
CA THR A 53 -21.51 24.87 -15.00
C THR A 53 -21.54 26.22 -14.27
N LYS A 54 -22.14 27.20 -14.95
CA LYS A 54 -22.51 28.53 -14.41
C LYS A 54 -23.54 28.47 -13.27
N TYR A 55 -23.71 27.33 -12.63
CA TYR A 55 -24.61 27.18 -11.50
C TYR A 55 -23.87 27.65 -10.26
N SER A 56 -24.51 28.52 -9.47
CA SER A 56 -23.97 28.83 -8.15
C SER A 56 -23.85 27.52 -7.36
N THR A 57 -22.80 27.37 -6.56
CA THR A 57 -22.62 26.19 -5.69
C THR A 57 -23.90 25.91 -4.91
N GLN A 58 -24.63 26.95 -4.49
CA GLN A 58 -25.92 26.85 -3.81
C GLN A 58 -27.03 26.20 -4.64
N GLU A 59 -27.13 26.49 -5.95
CA GLU A 59 -28.12 25.88 -6.84
C GLU A 59 -27.87 24.38 -7.03
N LEU A 60 -26.60 23.96 -7.00
CA LEU A 60 -26.24 22.54 -7.06
C LEU A 60 -26.64 21.80 -5.76
N LEU A 61 -26.62 22.47 -4.61
CA LEU A 61 -27.00 21.85 -3.33
C LEU A 61 -28.50 21.55 -3.24
N ASP A 62 -29.33 22.42 -3.82
CA ASP A 62 -30.79 22.27 -3.76
C ASP A 62 -31.34 21.40 -4.90
N ARG A 63 -30.50 21.04 -5.89
CA ARG A 63 -30.91 20.21 -7.01
C ARG A 63 -31.17 18.77 -6.54
N PRO A 64 -32.28 18.14 -6.97
CA PRO A 64 -32.53 16.74 -6.68
C PRO A 64 -31.52 15.85 -7.42
N ILE A 65 -31.05 14.81 -6.75
CA ILE A 65 -30.17 13.80 -7.34
C ILE A 65 -30.94 13.04 -8.43
N ALA A 66 -30.39 13.04 -9.64
CA ALA A 66 -30.99 12.38 -10.79
C ALA A 66 -31.02 10.83 -10.61
N PRO A 67 -32.03 10.14 -11.16
CA PRO A 67 -32.06 8.69 -11.14
C PRO A 67 -30.84 8.12 -11.89
N GLY A 68 -30.28 7.04 -11.37
CA GLY A 68 -29.12 6.36 -11.96
C GLY A 68 -27.77 7.02 -11.66
N VAL A 69 -27.73 8.09 -10.86
CA VAL A 69 -26.47 8.64 -10.34
C VAL A 69 -25.88 7.68 -9.32
N ALA A 70 -24.65 7.20 -9.57
CA ALA A 70 -23.93 6.37 -8.62
C ALA A 70 -23.27 7.25 -7.54
N ILE A 71 -23.31 6.81 -6.29
CA ILE A 71 -22.71 7.53 -5.17
C ILE A 71 -21.63 6.64 -4.57
N TYR A 72 -20.41 7.14 -4.51
CA TYR A 72 -19.24 6.43 -4.01
C TYR A 72 -18.68 7.12 -2.78
N MET A 73 -18.15 6.32 -1.86
CA MET A 73 -17.38 6.75 -0.70
C MET A 73 -15.96 6.24 -0.88
N LYS A 74 -15.01 7.17 -0.86
CA LYS A 74 -13.58 6.91 -0.97
C LYS A 74 -12.95 7.28 0.37
N THR A 75 -12.47 6.27 1.09
CA THR A 75 -11.72 6.47 2.34
C THR A 75 -10.26 6.16 2.09
N THR A 76 -9.39 7.14 2.28
CA THR A 76 -7.93 6.96 2.22
C THR A 76 -7.37 6.84 3.64
N TYR A 77 -6.68 5.74 3.91
CA TYR A 77 -6.05 5.45 5.19
C TYR A 77 -4.59 5.89 5.14
N SER A 78 -4.23 6.97 5.84
CA SER A 78 -2.90 7.57 5.69
C SER A 78 -1.77 6.70 6.25
N LEU A 79 -2.06 5.81 7.21
CA LEU A 79 -1.06 4.92 7.80
C LEU A 79 -0.70 3.76 6.86
N SER A 80 -1.68 3.13 6.23
CA SER A 80 -1.44 2.05 5.27
C SER A 80 -1.29 2.53 3.82
N GLN A 81 -1.57 3.80 3.54
CA GLN A 81 -1.67 4.39 2.19
C GLN A 81 -2.71 3.70 1.30
N GLU A 82 -3.60 2.88 1.89
CA GLU A 82 -4.63 2.18 1.16
C GLU A 82 -5.85 3.09 0.94
N THR A 83 -6.48 2.96 -0.23
CA THR A 83 -7.72 3.65 -0.54
C THR A 83 -8.82 2.64 -0.78
N VAL A 84 -9.85 2.68 0.04
CA VAL A 84 -11.03 1.83 -0.08
C VAL A 84 -12.15 2.64 -0.73
N VAL A 85 -12.69 2.11 -1.82
CA VAL A 85 -13.80 2.71 -2.56
C VAL A 85 -15.02 1.81 -2.41
N GLU A 86 -16.08 2.36 -1.83
CA GLU A 86 -17.32 1.66 -1.57
C GLU A 86 -18.47 2.38 -2.27
N ALA A 87 -19.39 1.63 -2.86
CA ALA A 87 -20.66 2.21 -3.31
C ALA A 87 -21.52 2.49 -2.08
N LEU A 88 -22.19 3.64 -2.05
CA LEU A 88 -23.13 3.95 -0.99
C LEU A 88 -24.25 2.91 -0.97
N GLU A 89 -24.55 2.36 0.20
CA GLU A 89 -25.65 1.43 0.36
C GLU A 89 -26.96 2.08 -0.09
N ARG A 90 -27.67 1.41 -1.01
CA ARG A 90 -28.97 1.86 -1.56
C ARG A 90 -28.92 3.26 -2.17
N PRO A 91 -28.22 3.46 -3.31
CA PRO A 91 -28.17 4.76 -3.98
C PRO A 91 -29.56 5.28 -4.41
N TYR A 92 -30.52 4.38 -4.61
CA TYR A 92 -31.90 4.72 -4.95
C TYR A 92 -32.64 5.49 -3.85
N ASP A 93 -32.29 5.32 -2.57
CA ASP A 93 -32.92 6.03 -1.45
C ASP A 93 -32.66 7.54 -1.49
N TRP A 94 -31.64 7.94 -2.27
CA TRP A 94 -31.21 9.32 -2.48
C TRP A 94 -31.76 9.94 -3.76
N THR A 95 -32.34 9.14 -4.65
CA THR A 95 -32.92 9.65 -5.90
C THR A 95 -34.06 10.61 -5.60
N GLY A 96 -34.03 11.81 -6.20
CA GLY A 96 -35.03 12.85 -5.99
C GLY A 96 -34.83 13.68 -4.71
N ARG A 97 -33.93 13.31 -3.81
CA ARG A 97 -33.56 14.12 -2.64
C ARG A 97 -32.58 15.24 -3.04
N PRO A 98 -32.62 16.41 -2.39
CA PRO A 98 -31.66 17.48 -2.65
C PRO A 98 -30.26 17.05 -2.19
N PHE A 99 -29.23 17.43 -2.94
CA PHE A 99 -27.84 17.10 -2.63
C PHE A 99 -27.42 17.58 -1.22
N ARG A 100 -28.01 18.67 -0.70
CA ARG A 100 -27.76 19.16 0.66
C ARG A 100 -28.07 18.14 1.76
N GLU A 101 -29.07 17.28 1.60
CA GLU A 101 -29.38 16.23 2.58
C GLU A 101 -28.24 15.23 2.68
N LEU A 102 -27.54 15.01 1.57
CA LEU A 102 -26.40 14.13 1.49
C LEU A 102 -25.17 14.74 2.17
N LEU A 103 -24.98 16.06 2.04
CA LEU A 103 -23.97 16.80 2.81
C LEU A 103 -24.24 16.83 4.32
N GLN A 104 -25.50 16.76 4.75
CA GLN A 104 -25.82 16.62 6.17
C GLN A 104 -25.39 15.26 6.72
N ARG A 105 -25.43 14.21 5.90
CA ARG A 105 -24.97 12.86 6.26
C ARG A 105 -23.45 12.74 6.24
N PHE A 106 -22.78 13.46 5.35
CA PHE A 106 -21.32 13.45 5.19
C PHE A 106 -20.76 14.86 5.34
N PRO A 107 -20.70 15.40 6.57
CA PRO A 107 -20.37 16.79 6.78
C PRO A 107 -18.86 17.05 6.71
N ASP A 108 -18.48 18.21 6.18
CA ASP A 108 -17.07 18.63 6.05
C ASP A 108 -16.31 18.63 7.39
N ARG A 109 -17.01 18.89 8.50
CA ARG A 109 -16.45 18.86 9.86
C ARG A 109 -15.87 17.50 10.26
N GLU A 110 -16.31 16.42 9.61
CA GLU A 110 -15.80 15.05 9.81
C GLU A 110 -14.71 14.70 8.78
N GLY A 111 -14.19 15.69 8.04
CA GLY A 111 -13.14 15.51 7.05
C GLY A 111 -13.63 14.97 5.71
N TRP A 112 -14.94 14.99 5.47
CA TRP A 112 -15.51 14.65 4.17
C TRP A 112 -15.33 15.80 3.17
N GLN A 113 -15.02 15.43 1.94
CA GLN A 113 -14.98 16.28 0.76
C GLN A 113 -15.81 15.60 -0.31
N TYR A 114 -16.29 16.33 -1.32
CA TYR A 114 -17.04 15.73 -2.42
C TYR A 114 -16.57 16.24 -3.77
N GLU A 115 -16.72 15.37 -4.77
CA GLU A 115 -16.42 15.63 -6.16
C GLU A 115 -17.63 15.20 -7.00
N LEU A 116 -18.12 16.09 -7.85
CA LEU A 116 -19.22 15.82 -8.76
C LEU A 116 -18.67 15.44 -10.13
N LYS A 117 -18.99 14.23 -10.60
CA LYS A 117 -18.64 13.74 -11.94
C LYS A 117 -19.93 13.43 -12.74
N PRO A 118 -19.86 13.36 -14.08
CA PRO A 118 -21.00 12.93 -14.88
C PRO A 118 -21.57 11.59 -14.41
N GLY A 119 -22.81 11.60 -13.94
CA GLY A 119 -23.50 10.40 -13.45
C GLY A 119 -22.94 9.82 -12.16
N GLN A 120 -22.02 10.51 -11.47
CA GLN A 120 -21.40 10.00 -10.25
C GLN A 120 -21.14 11.11 -9.22
N ILE A 121 -21.34 10.79 -7.95
CA ILE A 121 -20.99 11.65 -6.83
C ILE A 121 -19.97 10.89 -5.98
N ILE A 122 -18.82 11.49 -5.72
CA ILE A 122 -17.74 10.84 -4.97
C ILE A 122 -17.49 11.62 -3.69
N PHE A 123 -17.78 11.01 -2.55
CA PHE A 123 -17.35 11.50 -1.25
C PHE A 123 -15.97 10.97 -0.93
N GLN A 124 -15.07 11.82 -0.45
CA GLN A 124 -13.70 11.48 -0.13
C GLN A 124 -13.41 11.88 1.31
N ARG A 125 -12.73 11.03 2.07
CA ARG A 125 -12.17 11.38 3.38
C ARG A 125 -10.81 10.73 3.57
N THR A 126 -10.00 11.35 4.42
CA THR A 126 -8.71 10.78 4.83
C THR A 126 -8.73 10.49 6.33
N LEU A 127 -8.42 9.25 6.71
CA LEU A 127 -8.34 8.82 8.10
C LEU A 127 -6.89 8.53 8.46
N SER A 128 -6.45 9.03 9.62
CA SER A 128 -5.13 8.77 10.18
C SER A 128 -5.05 7.42 10.90
N THR A 129 -5.61 6.38 10.29
CA THR A 129 -5.71 5.03 10.83
C THR A 129 -5.27 4.01 9.78
N LEU A 130 -5.14 2.75 10.18
CA LEU A 130 -4.99 1.62 9.27
C LEU A 130 -6.32 1.32 8.56
N SER A 131 -6.25 0.67 7.40
CA SER A 131 -7.41 0.09 6.74
C SER A 131 -7.97 -1.09 7.55
N PRO A 132 -9.25 -1.47 7.36
CA PRO A 132 -9.82 -2.61 8.06
C PRO A 132 -9.05 -3.92 7.84
N GLN A 133 -8.45 -4.11 6.67
CA GLN A 133 -7.66 -5.30 6.34
C GLN A 133 -6.28 -5.28 6.99
N ASP A 134 -5.69 -4.10 7.15
CA ASP A 134 -4.39 -3.96 7.79
C ASP A 134 -4.49 -3.90 9.31
N ALA A 135 -5.60 -3.39 9.85
CA ALA A 135 -5.88 -3.36 11.28
C ALA A 135 -6.05 -4.75 11.90
N THR A 136 -6.29 -5.80 11.11
CA THR A 136 -6.33 -7.21 11.59
C THR A 136 -4.95 -7.86 11.62
N LYS A 137 -3.96 -7.28 10.94
CA LYS A 137 -2.60 -7.82 10.92
C LYS A 137 -1.87 -7.48 12.22
N ARG A 138 -0.95 -8.36 12.60
CA ARG A 138 -0.07 -8.21 13.76
C ARG A 138 1.36 -8.50 13.34
N HIS A 139 2.31 -7.76 13.91
CA HIS A 139 3.73 -8.03 13.75
C HIS A 139 4.48 -7.78 15.06
N LEU A 140 5.67 -8.35 15.19
CA LEU A 140 6.54 -8.05 16.32
C LEU A 140 7.32 -6.75 16.06
N GLY A 141 7.42 -5.95 17.10
CA GLY A 141 8.39 -4.87 17.19
C GLY A 141 8.93 -4.73 18.60
N ILE A 142 9.75 -3.71 18.81
CA ILE A 142 10.34 -3.40 20.10
C ILE A 142 9.84 -2.04 20.53
N VAL A 143 9.27 -1.97 21.74
CA VAL A 143 8.77 -0.74 22.35
C VAL A 143 9.39 -0.65 23.73
N GLU A 144 10.07 0.46 24.02
CA GLU A 144 10.72 0.69 25.32
C GLU A 144 11.71 -0.41 25.75
N GLY A 145 12.33 -1.11 24.79
CA GLY A 145 13.31 -2.17 25.05
C GLY A 145 12.71 -3.55 25.32
N VAL A 146 11.39 -3.70 25.31
CA VAL A 146 10.69 -4.99 25.40
C VAL A 146 10.05 -5.36 24.07
N ILE A 147 9.84 -6.66 23.85
CA ILE A 147 9.10 -7.14 22.67
C ILE A 147 7.63 -6.77 22.83
N ALA A 148 7.05 -6.23 21.76
CA ALA A 148 5.65 -5.87 21.67
C ALA A 148 5.01 -6.44 20.42
N ILE A 149 3.73 -6.79 20.53
CA ILE A 149 2.87 -7.09 19.39
C ILE A 149 2.25 -5.77 18.94
N ILE A 150 2.48 -5.41 17.68
CA ILE A 150 2.07 -4.14 17.07
C ILE A 150 0.94 -4.41 16.07
N ILE A 151 -0.07 -3.55 16.08
CA ILE A 151 -1.18 -3.57 15.14
C ILE A 151 -0.70 -3.06 13.79
N GLY A 152 -1.03 -3.78 12.72
CA GLY A 152 -0.70 -3.39 11.35
C GLY A 152 0.23 -4.36 10.63
N PRO A 153 0.42 -4.17 9.32
CA PRO A 153 1.40 -4.90 8.56
C PRO A 153 2.83 -4.53 9.02
N PRO A 154 3.81 -5.39 8.71
CA PRO A 154 5.19 -5.13 9.05
C PRO A 154 5.68 -3.79 8.49
N GLY A 155 6.42 -3.04 9.31
CA GLY A 155 6.93 -1.73 8.98
C GLY A 155 5.95 -0.57 9.18
N ILE A 156 4.69 -0.84 9.57
CA ILE A 156 3.69 0.21 9.85
C ILE A 156 3.26 0.14 11.31
N TYR A 157 3.51 1.21 12.07
CA TYR A 157 3.12 1.31 13.46
C TYR A 157 1.65 1.75 13.60
N GLY A 158 0.74 0.79 13.75
CA GLY A 158 -0.69 1.04 14.03
C GLY A 158 -1.04 1.17 15.52
N GLY A 159 -0.05 1.05 16.41
CA GLY A 159 -0.23 1.06 17.86
C GLY A 159 0.17 -0.27 18.51
N VAL A 160 0.35 -0.26 19.84
CA VAL A 160 0.67 -1.45 20.62
C VAL A 160 -0.61 -2.23 20.92
N ASP A 161 -0.65 -3.48 20.49
CA ASP A 161 -1.72 -4.42 20.87
C ASP A 161 -1.42 -5.00 22.25
N ARG A 162 -0.18 -5.48 22.45
CA ARG A 162 0.26 -6.11 23.69
C ARG A 162 1.76 -5.91 23.93
N LEU A 163 2.12 -5.58 25.17
CA LEU A 163 3.50 -5.63 25.63
C LEU A 163 3.80 -7.03 26.20
N THR A 164 4.98 -7.56 25.89
CA THR A 164 5.49 -8.79 26.52
C THR A 164 6.47 -8.42 27.64
N THR A 165 6.75 -9.39 28.52
CA THR A 165 7.77 -9.25 29.58
C THR A 165 9.18 -9.54 29.06
N ILE A 166 9.31 -10.02 27.82
CA ILE A 166 10.59 -10.44 27.26
C ILE A 166 11.36 -9.20 26.81
N GLU A 167 12.50 -8.94 27.43
CA GLU A 167 13.38 -7.87 26.99
C GLU A 167 14.02 -8.21 25.64
N ALA A 168 14.16 -7.21 24.77
CA ALA A 168 14.70 -7.40 23.43
C ALA A 168 16.13 -7.95 23.42
N GLN A 169 16.88 -7.78 24.52
CA GLN A 169 18.24 -8.30 24.65
C GLN A 169 18.30 -9.83 24.75
N TYR A 170 17.22 -10.48 25.21
CA TYR A 170 17.16 -11.93 25.32
C TYR A 170 16.75 -12.63 24.01
N LEU A 171 16.32 -11.88 22.99
CA LEU A 171 16.06 -12.43 21.67
C LEU A 171 17.37 -12.87 20.99
N PRO A 172 17.37 -14.02 20.30
CA PRO A 172 18.43 -14.36 19.35
C PRO A 172 18.68 -13.21 18.37
N GLU A 173 19.95 -12.93 18.07
CA GLU A 173 20.34 -11.76 17.28
C GLU A 173 19.66 -11.68 15.91
N ALA A 174 19.36 -12.84 15.29
CA ALA A 174 18.60 -12.91 14.06
C ALA A 174 17.17 -12.39 14.23
N LEU A 175 16.47 -12.80 15.28
CA LEU A 175 15.10 -12.35 15.55
C LEU A 175 15.07 -10.91 16.06
N ARG A 176 16.04 -10.52 16.89
CA ARG A 176 16.18 -9.13 17.35
C ARG A 176 16.30 -8.16 16.17
N ARG A 177 17.16 -8.45 15.19
CA ARG A 177 17.30 -7.63 13.98
C ARG A 177 16.01 -7.53 13.15
N VAL A 178 15.20 -8.59 13.13
CA VAL A 178 13.94 -8.56 12.38
C VAL A 178 12.83 -7.85 13.16
N ALA A 179 12.80 -7.96 14.49
CA ALA A 179 11.91 -7.18 15.35
C ALA A 179 12.28 -5.68 15.36
N GLU A 180 13.58 -5.35 15.39
CA GLU A 180 14.09 -3.98 15.25
C GLU A 180 13.73 -3.36 13.90
N SER A 181 13.75 -4.17 12.83
CA SER A 181 13.35 -3.70 11.52
C SER A 181 11.82 -3.60 11.36
N GLY A 182 11.04 -4.23 12.24
CA GLY A 182 9.58 -4.25 12.20
C GLY A 182 8.99 -5.12 11.10
N TRP A 183 9.79 -6.00 10.46
CA TRP A 183 9.41 -6.77 9.27
C TRP A 183 8.86 -8.17 9.55
N LEU A 184 8.73 -8.57 10.81
CA LEU A 184 8.31 -9.92 11.16
C LEU A 184 6.79 -10.06 10.96
N ALA A 185 6.37 -10.39 9.74
CA ALA A 185 4.97 -10.70 9.39
C ALA A 185 4.63 -12.13 9.83
N TRP A 186 3.58 -12.31 10.63
CA TRP A 186 3.08 -13.64 10.96
C TRP A 186 1.68 -13.75 10.40
N SER A 187 1.47 -14.77 9.57
CA SER A 187 0.15 -15.12 9.06
C SER A 187 -0.69 -15.88 10.10
N ASP A 188 -0.07 -16.38 11.17
CA ASP A 188 -0.70 -17.20 12.18
C ASP A 188 -0.32 -16.72 13.59
N GLU A 189 -1.32 -16.19 14.30
CA GLU A 189 -1.20 -15.65 15.65
C GLU A 189 -0.85 -16.76 16.66
N GLU A 190 -1.33 -17.99 16.45
CA GLU A 190 -1.07 -19.12 17.35
C GLU A 190 0.40 -19.53 17.34
N VAL A 191 1.03 -19.49 16.16
CA VAL A 191 2.45 -19.80 16.01
C VAL A 191 3.30 -18.75 16.73
N LEU A 192 2.89 -17.48 16.70
CA LEU A 192 3.54 -16.39 17.42
C LEU A 192 3.52 -16.63 18.92
N TYR A 193 2.34 -16.97 19.45
CA TYR A 193 2.22 -17.29 20.87
C TYR A 193 3.01 -18.53 21.26
N GLN A 194 2.99 -19.59 20.45
CA GLN A 194 3.79 -20.79 20.75
C GLN A 194 5.29 -20.51 20.82
N ILE A 195 5.81 -19.64 19.95
CA ILE A 195 7.22 -19.25 19.98
C ILE A 195 7.52 -18.35 21.19
N LEU A 196 6.64 -17.40 21.51
CA LEU A 196 6.81 -16.54 22.69
C LEU A 196 6.72 -17.33 24.00
N ASP A 197 5.74 -18.22 24.13
CA ASP A 197 5.55 -19.09 25.31
C ASP A 197 6.73 -20.06 25.46
N GLY A 198 7.20 -20.65 24.34
CA GLY A 198 8.40 -21.48 24.34
C GLY A 198 9.66 -20.73 24.80
N MET A 199 9.75 -19.43 24.53
CA MET A 199 10.85 -18.58 25.02
C MET A 199 10.69 -18.21 26.49
N ASP A 200 9.50 -17.85 26.96
CA ASP A 200 9.24 -17.52 28.37
C ASP A 200 9.52 -18.72 29.29
N GLU A 201 9.10 -19.93 28.89
CA GLU A 201 9.37 -21.17 29.64
C GLU A 201 10.88 -21.48 29.72
N SER A 202 11.61 -21.27 28.62
CA SER A 202 13.06 -21.50 28.57
C SER A 202 13.84 -20.59 29.53
N ASN A 203 13.36 -19.36 29.74
CA ASN A 203 14.01 -18.40 30.62
C ASN A 203 13.86 -18.77 32.10
N ARG A 204 12.73 -19.39 32.47
CA ARG A 204 12.48 -19.85 33.86
C ARG A 204 13.39 -20.99 34.28
N HIS A 205 13.83 -21.84 33.35
CA HIS A 205 14.74 -22.94 33.68
C HIS A 205 16.14 -22.46 34.09
N TYR A 206 16.64 -21.35 33.52
CA TYR A 206 17.93 -20.79 33.93
C TYR A 206 17.89 -20.20 35.35
N GLU A 207 16.76 -19.63 35.77
CA GLU A 207 16.61 -19.18 37.16
C GLU A 207 16.60 -20.36 38.13
N GLN A 208 15.88 -21.43 37.82
CA GLN A 208 15.78 -22.61 38.68
C GLN A 208 17.15 -23.29 38.90
N ASP A 209 17.92 -23.48 37.82
CA ASP A 209 19.27 -24.06 37.90
C ASP A 209 20.25 -23.17 38.68
N SER A 210 20.07 -21.84 38.61
CA SER A 210 20.89 -20.89 39.38
C SER A 210 20.57 -20.91 40.88
N TYR A 211 19.31 -21.16 41.27
CA TYR A 211 18.90 -21.32 42.66
C TYR A 211 19.38 -22.65 43.24
N ASP A 212 19.27 -23.74 42.49
CA ASP A 212 19.75 -25.06 42.92
C ASP A 212 21.28 -25.11 43.02
N ALA A 213 22.01 -24.46 42.08
CA ALA A 213 23.47 -24.33 42.18
C ALA A 213 23.92 -23.53 43.41
N ARG A 214 23.19 -22.48 43.81
CA ARG A 214 23.46 -21.73 45.04
C ARG A 214 23.15 -22.51 46.31
N ARG A 215 22.20 -23.44 46.25
CA ARG A 215 21.83 -24.28 47.40
C ARG A 215 22.90 -25.35 47.65
N ILE A 216 23.39 -25.99 46.59
CA ILE A 216 24.47 -26.99 46.67
C ILE A 216 25.76 -26.37 47.22
N TYR A 217 26.10 -25.13 46.84
CA TYR A 217 27.30 -24.46 47.36
C TYR A 217 27.21 -24.03 48.84
N ASN A 218 26.00 -23.90 49.39
CA ASN A 218 25.79 -23.45 50.77
C ASN A 218 25.56 -24.62 51.76
N ASP A 219 25.20 -25.81 51.28
CA ASP A 219 24.97 -27.00 52.12
C ASP A 219 26.24 -27.85 52.39
N GLU A 220 27.40 -27.53 51.79
CA GLU A 220 28.69 -28.19 52.11
C GLU A 220 29.47 -27.52 53.27
N ALA A 221 28.86 -26.58 54.00
CA ALA A 221 29.53 -25.79 55.04
C ALA A 221 29.20 -26.18 56.51
N PHE A 222 28.69 -27.40 56.77
CA PHE A 222 28.45 -27.88 58.14
C PHE A 222 29.15 -29.22 58.44
#